data_AF-A0A7S2FDU1-F1
#
_entry.id   AF-A0A7S2FDU1-F1
#
_cell.length_a   1.000
_cell.length_b   1.000
_cell.length_c   1.000
_cell.angle_alpha   90.00
_cell.angle_beta   90.00
_cell.angle_gamma   90.00
#
_symmetry.space_group_name_H-M   'P 1'
#
loop_
_entity.id
_entity.type
_entity.pdbx_description
1 polymer ?
#
loop_
_entity_poly.entity_id
_entity_poly.type
_entity_poly.pdbx_seq_one_letter_code
_entity_poly.pdbx_strand_id
1 'polypeptide(L)'
;LDMVGPEFGVTLAPAPQLDGSSVVFGRVIDGGDQILEKIEGIPVYTYKAADASGSVAGEIFAAQKQFYVNAAKSIGDTRASDLRNKLLRKVEIRQLTILPTQESGGVL
;
A
#
# COMPACT_ATOMS: atom_id res chain seq x y z
N LEU A 1 15.85 -20.23 -10.93
CA LEU A 1 14.90 -20.67 -9.88
C LEU A 1 13.98 -19.48 -9.64
N ASP A 2 12.77 -19.53 -10.19
CA ASP A 2 11.76 -18.49 -9.97
C ASP A 2 11.41 -18.47 -8.48
N MET A 3 11.90 -17.48 -7.75
CA MET A 3 11.55 -17.26 -6.34
C MET A 3 10.23 -16.50 -6.26
N VAL A 4 9.13 -17.13 -6.66
CA VAL A 4 7.80 -16.64 -6.30
C VAL A 4 7.54 -17.08 -4.87
N GLY A 5 7.64 -16.13 -3.95
CA GLY A 5 7.33 -16.35 -2.54
C GLY A 5 5.81 -16.34 -2.29
N PRO A 6 5.38 -16.45 -1.02
CA PRO A 6 3.96 -16.48 -0.65
C PRO A 6 3.25 -15.13 -0.81
N GLU A 7 3.93 -14.11 -1.32
CA GLU A 7 3.39 -12.77 -1.51
C GLU A 7 2.48 -12.68 -2.74
N PHE A 8 1.37 -11.96 -2.60
CA PHE A 8 0.47 -11.65 -3.70
C PHE A 8 -0.02 -10.20 -3.60
N GLY A 9 -0.46 -9.65 -4.73
CA GLY A 9 -1.11 -8.35 -4.82
C GLY A 9 -2.57 -8.49 -5.26
N VAL A 10 -3.38 -7.50 -4.91
CA VAL A 10 -4.75 -7.35 -5.44
C VAL A 10 -4.82 -5.98 -6.12
N THR A 11 -5.21 -5.96 -7.38
CA THR A 11 -5.37 -4.71 -8.14
C THR A 11 -6.68 -4.04 -7.77
N LEU A 12 -6.62 -2.77 -7.37
CA LEU A 12 -7.81 -1.96 -7.06
C LEU A 12 -8.41 -1.30 -8.32
N ALA A 13 -7.62 -1.19 -9.37
CA ALA A 13 -7.98 -0.59 -10.65
C ALA A 13 -7.21 -1.29 -11.79
N PRO A 14 -7.60 -1.10 -13.06
CA PRO A 14 -6.85 -1.61 -14.21
C PRO A 14 -5.37 -1.20 -14.14
N ALA A 15 -4.47 -2.18 -14.20
CA ALA A 15 -3.03 -1.99 -14.04
C ALA A 15 -2.25 -2.67 -15.19
N PRO A 16 -2.39 -2.19 -16.44
CA PRO A 16 -1.79 -2.82 -17.62
C PRO A 16 -0.26 -2.88 -17.57
N GLN A 17 0.39 -2.04 -16.75
CA GLN A 17 1.83 -2.09 -16.52
C GLN A 17 2.31 -3.38 -15.84
N LEU A 18 1.40 -4.17 -15.26
CA LEU A 18 1.72 -5.46 -14.63
C LEU A 18 1.62 -6.64 -15.61
N ASP A 19 1.03 -6.41 -16.80
CA ASP A 19 0.85 -7.46 -17.81
C ASP A 19 2.20 -8.01 -18.26
N GLY A 20 2.33 -9.34 -18.26
CA GLY A 20 3.57 -10.04 -18.62
C GLY A 20 4.66 -10.06 -17.54
N SER A 21 4.51 -9.29 -16.45
CA SER A 21 5.44 -9.30 -15.30
C SER A 21 4.88 -10.01 -14.06
N SER A 22 3.55 -10.13 -13.97
CA SER A 22 2.84 -10.78 -12.87
C SER A 22 1.86 -11.81 -13.42
N VAL A 23 1.63 -12.89 -12.67
CA VAL A 23 0.67 -13.94 -13.03
C VAL A 23 -0.63 -13.71 -12.28
N VAL A 24 -1.74 -13.57 -13.02
CA VAL A 24 -3.09 -13.49 -12.44
C VAL A 24 -3.61 -14.90 -12.18
N PHE A 25 -3.92 -15.22 -10.93
CA PHE A 25 -4.37 -16.56 -10.51
C PHE A 25 -5.81 -16.58 -9.95
N GLY A 26 -6.50 -15.44 -9.92
CA GLY A 26 -7.86 -15.35 -9.40
C GLY A 26 -8.45 -13.95 -9.50
N ARG A 27 -9.70 -13.80 -9.05
CA ARG A 27 -10.39 -12.52 -8.95
C ARG A 27 -11.21 -12.47 -7.66
N VAL A 28 -11.44 -11.27 -7.14
CA VAL A 28 -12.33 -11.07 -5.98
C VAL A 28 -13.78 -11.23 -6.47
N ILE A 29 -14.58 -12.05 -5.77
CA ILE A 29 -15.96 -12.40 -6.16
C ILE A 29 -17.01 -11.69 -5.30
N ASP A 30 -16.77 -11.59 -3.99
CA ASP A 30 -17.70 -10.97 -3.03
C ASP A 30 -16.92 -10.14 -2.00
N GLY A 31 -17.55 -9.09 -1.47
CA GLY A 31 -16.98 -8.19 -0.47
C GLY A 31 -15.80 -7.34 -0.94
N GLY A 32 -15.41 -7.44 -2.22
CA GLY A 32 -14.28 -6.73 -2.81
C GLY A 32 -14.41 -5.23 -2.65
N ASP A 33 -15.45 -4.63 -3.22
CA ASP A 33 -15.59 -3.18 -3.26
C ASP A 33 -15.54 -2.55 -1.85
N GLN A 34 -16.28 -3.10 -0.88
CA GLN A 34 -16.33 -2.54 0.48
C GLN A 34 -15.04 -2.70 1.29
N ILE A 35 -14.31 -3.81 1.10
CA ILE A 35 -13.06 -4.05 1.83
C ILE A 35 -11.91 -3.31 1.15
N LEU A 36 -11.88 -3.32 -0.18
CA LEU A 36 -10.85 -2.67 -0.97
C LEU A 36 -10.92 -1.14 -0.82
N GLU A 37 -12.10 -0.53 -0.83
CA GLU A 37 -12.29 0.90 -0.52
C GLU A 37 -11.78 1.25 0.89
N LYS A 38 -12.06 0.39 1.88
CA LYS A 38 -11.60 0.61 3.26
C LYS A 38 -10.08 0.49 3.39
N ILE A 39 -9.44 -0.41 2.64
CA ILE A 39 -7.98 -0.55 2.60
C ILE A 39 -7.35 0.66 1.92
N GLU A 40 -7.95 1.15 0.84
CA GLU A 40 -7.50 2.36 0.14
C GLU A 40 -7.58 3.60 1.05
N GLY A 41 -8.62 3.69 1.89
CA GLY A 41 -8.78 4.76 2.87
C GLY A 41 -7.80 4.72 4.06
N ILE A 42 -6.94 3.70 4.17
CA ILE A 42 -5.97 3.62 5.28
C ILE A 42 -4.89 4.68 5.05
N PRO A 43 -4.68 5.59 6.02
CA PRO A 43 -3.70 6.64 5.84
C PRO A 43 -2.31 6.02 5.72
N VAL A 44 -1.61 6.39 4.66
CA VAL A 44 -0.22 6.02 4.43
C VAL A 44 0.69 7.04 5.10
N TYR A 45 1.87 6.57 5.52
CA TYR A 45 2.89 7.44 6.04
C TYR A 45 3.30 8.43 4.94
N THR A 46 2.92 9.69 5.12
CA THR A 46 3.28 10.79 4.24
C THR A 46 4.10 11.80 5.02
N TYR A 47 5.15 12.34 4.40
CA TYR A 47 5.92 13.41 4.99
C TYR A 47 5.23 14.78 4.88
N LYS A 48 4.02 14.85 4.30
CA LYS A 48 3.23 16.07 4.17
C LYS A 48 2.62 16.47 5.52
N ALA A 49 2.77 17.74 5.88
CA ALA A 49 2.02 18.33 6.99
C ALA A 49 0.53 18.33 6.66
N ALA A 50 -0.33 18.27 7.68
CA ALA A 50 -1.79 18.33 7.52
C ALA A 50 -2.27 19.68 6.94
N ASP A 51 -1.38 20.66 6.89
CA ASP A 51 -1.68 22.04 6.53
C ASP A 51 -1.50 22.21 5.02
N ALA A 52 -2.44 22.93 4.41
CA ALA A 52 -2.56 23.15 2.97
C ALA A 52 -1.19 23.29 2.28
N SER A 53 -0.90 22.36 1.38
CA SER A 53 0.28 22.43 0.51
C SER A 53 0.27 23.80 -0.20
N GLY A 54 1.29 24.63 0.06
CA GLY A 54 1.41 25.99 -0.45
C GLY A 54 1.45 27.12 0.60
N SER A 55 1.35 26.80 1.90
CA SER A 55 1.62 27.80 2.95
C SER A 55 3.13 27.99 3.17
N VAL A 56 3.55 29.23 3.44
CA VAL A 56 4.95 29.58 3.78
C VAL A 56 5.45 28.77 4.99
N ALA A 57 4.56 28.46 5.94
CA ALA A 57 4.86 27.61 7.08
C ALA A 57 5.21 26.16 6.67
N GLY A 58 4.50 25.62 5.67
CA GLY A 58 4.77 24.29 5.13
C GLY A 58 6.13 24.17 4.45
N GLU A 59 6.57 25.22 3.75
CA GLU A 59 7.89 25.27 3.10
C GLU A 59 9.03 25.36 4.13
N ILE A 60 8.89 26.21 5.15
CA ILE A 60 9.88 26.33 6.24
C ILE A 60 9.98 25.02 7.01
N PHE A 61 8.84 24.39 7.33
CA PHE A 61 8.81 23.10 7.99
C PHE A 61 9.47 22.00 7.13
N ALA A 62 9.20 21.97 5.83
CA ALA A 62 9.82 21.01 4.91
C ALA A 62 11.34 21.19 4.83
N ALA A 63 11.82 22.44 4.74
CA ALA A 63 13.24 22.76 4.70
C ALA A 63 13.96 22.37 6.01
N GLN A 64 13.39 22.74 7.17
CA GLN A 64 13.95 22.38 8.47
C GLN A 64 13.98 20.86 8.67
N LYS A 65 12.88 20.18 8.36
CA LYS A 65 12.79 18.72 8.42
C LYS A 65 13.83 18.05 7.53
N GLN A 66 14.02 18.53 6.30
CA GLN A 66 15.01 17.98 5.39
C GLN A 66 16.44 18.15 5.93
N PHE A 67 16.76 19.31 6.52
CA PHE A 67 18.04 19.55 7.17
C PHE A 67 18.30 18.56 8.31
N TYR A 68 17.35 18.43 9.26
CA TYR A 68 17.51 17.53 10.40
C TYR A 68 17.56 16.05 9.99
N VAL A 69 16.77 15.63 9.01
CA VAL A 69 16.78 14.25 8.49
C VAL A 69 18.11 13.94 7.79
N ASN A 70 18.64 14.86 6.99
CA ASN A 70 19.93 14.67 6.32
C ASN A 70 21.09 14.63 7.32
N ALA A 71 21.06 15.49 8.34
CA ALA A 71 22.04 15.48 9.43
C ALA A 71 22.00 14.16 10.21
N ALA A 72 20.80 13.69 10.60
CA ALA A 72 20.65 12.40 11.29
C ALA A 72 21.15 11.21 10.45
N LYS A 73 20.85 11.20 9.14
CA LYS A 73 21.36 10.18 8.21
C LYS A 73 22.88 10.20 8.09
N SER A 74 23.52 11.37 8.11
CA SER A 74 24.98 11.49 8.03
C SER A 74 25.72 10.95 9.26
N ILE A 75 25.02 10.83 10.40
CA ILE A 75 25.55 10.26 11.66
C ILE A 75 25.27 8.74 11.76
N GLY A 76 24.69 8.14 10.71
CA GLY A 76 24.41 6.70 10.65
C GLY A 76 23.11 6.29 11.35
N ASP A 77 22.21 7.25 11.63
CA ASP A 77 20.91 6.93 12.22
C ASP A 77 19.99 6.26 11.18
N THR A 78 19.82 4.94 11.31
CA THR A 78 18.97 4.11 10.45
C THR A 78 17.48 4.23 10.77
N ARG A 79 17.10 4.97 11.82
CA ARG A 79 15.68 5.25 12.15
C ARG A 79 15.02 6.20 11.16
N ALA A 80 15.82 6.96 10.42
CA ALA A 80 15.37 7.76 9.27
C ALA A 80 15.17 6.91 8.00
N SER A 81 14.67 5.67 8.17
CA SER A 81 14.21 4.86 7.05
C SER A 81 12.98 5.50 6.43
N ASP A 82 12.96 5.57 5.10
CA ASP A 82 11.86 6.15 4.37
C ASP A 82 10.64 5.21 4.44
N LEU A 83 9.61 5.64 5.18
CA LEU A 83 8.37 4.88 5.34
C LEU A 83 7.29 5.34 4.35
N ARG A 84 7.60 6.19 3.36
CA ARG A 84 6.62 6.67 2.36
C ARG A 84 5.85 5.49 1.76
N ASN A 85 4.53 5.68 1.62
CA ASN A 85 3.59 4.69 1.07
C ASN A 85 3.44 3.40 1.89
N LYS A 86 4.09 3.29 3.07
CA LYS A 86 3.73 2.24 4.04
C LYS A 86 2.45 2.64 4.75
N LEU A 87 1.54 1.68 4.94
CA LEU A 87 0.33 1.88 5.72
C LEU A 87 0.70 2.27 7.16
N LEU A 88 0.09 3.33 7.70
CA LEU A 88 0.26 3.70 9.12
C LEU A 88 -0.35 2.67 10.06
N ARG A 89 -1.23 1.81 9.54
CA ARG A 89 -1.87 0.72 10.27
C ARG A 89 -1.71 -0.57 9.50
N LYS A 90 -1.30 -1.62 10.20
CA LYS A 90 -1.19 -2.96 9.65
C LYS A 90 -2.60 -3.52 9.43
N VAL A 91 -2.88 -3.98 8.21
CA VAL A 91 -4.03 -4.84 7.92
C VAL A 91 -3.56 -6.28 8.06
N GLU A 92 -4.26 -7.06 8.87
CA GLU A 92 -3.91 -8.46 9.13
C GLU A 92 -5.00 -9.39 8.65
N ILE A 93 -4.60 -10.41 7.90
CA ILE A 93 -5.46 -11.55 7.60
C ILE A 93 -5.53 -12.38 8.88
N ARG A 94 -6.69 -12.34 9.57
CA ARG A 94 -6.88 -13.09 10.82
C ARG A 94 -7.12 -14.58 10.58
N GLN A 95 -7.80 -14.91 9.49
CA GLN A 95 -8.18 -16.27 9.17
C GLN A 95 -8.26 -16.43 7.65
N LEU A 96 -7.79 -17.57 7.18
CA LEU A 96 -7.96 -18.04 5.80
C LEU A 96 -8.78 -19.31 5.83
N THR A 97 -9.79 -19.43 4.98
CA THR A 97 -10.64 -20.63 4.90
C THR A 97 -11.00 -20.89 3.44
N ILE A 98 -10.80 -22.14 3.02
CA ILE A 98 -11.21 -22.60 1.70
C ILE A 98 -12.69 -22.97 1.80
N LEU A 99 -13.54 -22.19 1.12
CA LEU A 99 -14.96 -22.48 1.04
C LEU A 99 -15.21 -23.63 0.07
N PRO A 100 -16.20 -24.51 0.34
CA PRO A 100 -16.61 -25.51 -0.63
C PRO A 100 -17.10 -24.82 -1.91
N THR A 101 -16.75 -25.40 -3.06
CA THR A 101 -17.16 -24.89 -4.37
C THR A 101 -18.67 -24.69 -4.40
N GLN A 102 -19.10 -23.43 -4.51
CA GLN A 102 -20.49 -23.11 -4.86
C GLN A 102 -20.61 -23.34 -6.37
N GLU A 103 -21.41 -24.32 -6.79
CA GLU A 103 -21.74 -24.46 -8.20
C GLU A 103 -22.56 -23.24 -8.64
N SER A 104 -21.91 -22.27 -9.28
CA SER A 104 -22.64 -21.20 -9.95
C SER A 104 -23.29 -21.77 -11.20
N GLY A 105 -24.59 -22.03 -11.14
CA GLY A 105 -25.43 -22.37 -12.29
C GLY A 105 -25.55 -21.21 -13.29
N GLY A 106 -24.45 -20.87 -13.96
CA GLY A 106 -24.41 -19.92 -15.06
C GLY A 106 -24.56 -20.65 -16.39
N VAL A 107 -25.74 -20.51 -17.01
CA VAL A 107 -25.96 -20.82 -18.43
C VAL A 107 -25.06 -19.90 -19.26
N LEU A 108 -24.38 -20.49 -20.25
CA LEU A 108 -23.55 -19.82 -21.27
C LEU A 108 -24.35 -18.80 -22.08
#